data_AF-Q0P998-F1
#
_entry.id   AF-Q0P998-F1
#
_cell.length_a   1.000
_cell.length_b   1.000
_cell.length_c   1.000
_cell.angle_alpha   90.00
_cell.angle_beta   90.00
_cell.angle_gamma   90.00
#
_symmetry.space_group_name_H-M   'P 1'
#
loop_
_entity.id
_entity.type
_entity.pdbx_description
1 polymer ?
#
loop_
_entity_poly.entity_id
_entity_poly.type
_entity_poly.pdbx_seq_one_letter_code
_entity_poly.pdbx_strand_id
1 'polypeptide(L)' 'MFKARNLDAQSFHNAKIFWDYFFNLCILWFFAFQVVVAEWFGMWMSKVWKGLPDTIRLVTYMFLALIFISLKNDD' A
#
# COMPACT_ATOMS: atom_id res chain seq x y z
N MET A 1 -20.16 -12.11 -12.69
CA MET A 1 -20.84 -12.81 -11.57
C MET A 1 -22.33 -13.05 -11.83
N PHE A 2 -23.20 -12.03 -11.94
CA PHE A 2 -24.67 -12.23 -12.11
C PHE A 2 -25.06 -13.08 -13.33
N LYS A 3 -24.41 -12.88 -14.48
CA LYS A 3 -24.65 -13.70 -15.69
C LYS A 3 -24.14 -15.15 -15.56
N ALA A 4 -23.16 -15.39 -14.70
CA ALA A 4 -22.50 -16.69 -14.52
C ALA A 4 -23.12 -17.53 -13.38
N ARG A 5 -24.20 -17.05 -12.74
CA ARG A 5 -24.79 -17.67 -11.55
C ARG A 5 -25.32 -19.10 -11.79
N ASN A 6 -25.75 -19.41 -13.01
CA ASN A 6 -26.29 -20.72 -13.39
C ASN A 6 -25.28 -21.58 -14.17
N LEU A 7 -24.02 -21.15 -14.26
CA LEU A 7 -22.97 -21.94 -14.91
C LEU A 7 -22.38 -22.95 -13.92
N ASP A 8 -21.64 -23.92 -14.46
CA ASP A 8 -20.88 -24.88 -13.68
C ASP A 8 -19.99 -24.20 -12.62
N ALA A 9 -19.76 -24.88 -11.50
CA ALA A 9 -19.04 -24.35 -10.34
C ALA A 9 -17.66 -23.79 -10.72
N GLN A 10 -16.97 -24.43 -11.67
CA GLN A 10 -15.66 -23.97 -12.14
C GLN A 10 -15.75 -22.64 -12.90
N SER A 11 -16.77 -22.49 -13.75
CA SER A 11 -17.02 -21.26 -14.51
C SER A 11 -17.44 -20.10 -13.61
N PHE A 12 -18.22 -20.38 -12.57
CA PHE A 12 -18.58 -19.38 -11.57
C PHE A 12 -17.38 -18.96 -10.72
N HIS A 13 -16.50 -19.89 -10.34
CA HIS A 13 -15.27 -19.57 -9.61
C HIS A 13 -14.35 -18.67 -10.45
N ASN A 14 -14.09 -19.02 -11.70
CA ASN A 14 -13.28 -18.20 -12.61
C ASN A 14 -13.83 -16.78 -12.79
N ALA A 15 -15.17 -16.62 -12.81
CA ALA A 15 -15.80 -15.31 -12.88
C ALA A 15 -15.70 -14.48 -11.59
N LYS A 16 -15.37 -15.10 -10.44
CA LYS A 16 -15.18 -14.44 -9.14
C LYS A 16 -13.74 -14.03 -8.88
N ILE A 17 -12.76 -14.74 -9.45
CA ILE A 17 -11.32 -14.49 -9.24
C ILE A 17 -10.96 -13.00 -9.38
N PHE A 18 -11.51 -12.31 -10.38
CA PHE A 18 -11.31 -10.87 -10.54
C PHE A 18 -11.74 -10.05 -9.31
N TRP A 19 -12.93 -10.33 -8.79
CA TRP A 19 -13.47 -9.65 -7.62
C TRP A 19 -12.70 -10.02 -6.35
N ASP A 20 -12.31 -11.29 -6.22
CA ASP A 20 -11.51 -11.74 -5.09
C ASP A 20 -10.16 -11.00 -5.04
N TYR A 21 -9.45 -10.89 -6.17
CA TYR A 21 -8.21 -10.10 -6.25
C TYR A 21 -8.44 -8.60 -6.00
N PHE A 22 -9.50 -8.03 -6.59
CA PHE A 22 -9.83 -6.62 -6.39
C PHE A 22 -10.09 -6.31 -4.90
N PHE A 23 -10.92 -7.12 -4.23
CA PHE A 23 -11.22 -6.92 -2.82
C PHE A 23 -10.00 -7.16 -1.93
N ASN A 24 -9.16 -8.17 -2.22
CA ASN A 24 -7.91 -8.36 -1.51
C ASN A 24 -6.98 -7.13 -1.65
N LEU A 25 -6.85 -6.57 -2.85
CA LEU A 25 -6.08 -5.34 -3.08
C LEU A 25 -6.66 -4.14 -2.31
N CYS A 26 -7.99 -3.98 -2.30
CA CYS A 26 -8.65 -2.92 -1.54
C CYS A 26 -8.44 -3.07 -0.02
N ILE A 27 -8.53 -4.28 0.51
CA ILE A 27 -8.29 -4.56 1.94
C ILE A 27 -6.84 -4.27 2.30
N LEU A 28 -5.88 -4.74 1.50
CA LEU A 28 -4.46 -4.47 1.71
C LEU A 28 -4.16 -2.98 1.67
N TRP A 29 -4.67 -2.27 0.67
CA TRP A 29 -4.48 -0.82 0.54
C TRP A 29 -5.12 -0.07 1.70
N PHE A 30 -6.36 -0.40 2.08
CA PHE A 30 -7.07 0.27 3.17
C PHE A 30 -6.44 -0.02 4.54
N PHE A 31 -5.99 -1.25 4.78
CA PHE A 31 -5.27 -1.62 6.00
C PHE A 31 -3.93 -0.89 6.10
N ALA A 32 -3.13 -0.90 5.02
CA ALA A 32 -1.87 -0.16 4.96
C ALA A 32 -2.10 1.34 5.16
N PHE A 33 -3.12 1.91 4.52
CA PHE A 33 -3.48 3.31 4.69
C PHE A 33 -3.89 3.60 6.14
N GLN A 34 -4.80 2.84 6.73
CA GLN A 34 -5.23 3.04 8.12
C GLN A 34 -4.06 2.99 9.10
N VAL A 35 -3.15 2.03 8.96
CA VAL A 35 -1.97 1.92 9.84
C VAL A 35 -1.02 3.10 9.64
N VAL A 36 -0.59 3.36 8.40
CA VAL A 36 0.40 4.42 8.13
C VAL A 36 -0.16 5.80 8.44
N VAL A 37 -1.42 6.05 8.10
CA VAL A 37 -2.05 7.36 8.25
C VAL A 37 -2.46 7.61 9.69
N ALA A 38 -2.94 6.59 10.43
CA ALA A 38 -3.23 6.75 11.86
C ALA A 38 -1.96 7.09 12.64
N GLU A 39 -0.86 6.37 12.38
CA GLU A 39 0.43 6.67 13.00
C GLU A 39 0.94 8.06 12.60
N TRP A 40 0.83 8.44 11.31
CA TRP A 40 1.21 9.77 10.84
C TRP A 40 0.40 10.89 11.53
N PHE A 41 -0.92 10.74 11.64
CA PHE A 41 -1.77 11.72 12.35
C PHE A 41 -1.49 11.74 13.86
N GLY A 42 -1.20 10.58 14.45
CA GLY A 42 -0.75 10.47 15.84
C GLY A 42 0.56 11.23 16.08
N MET A 43 1.54 11.08 15.18
CA MET A 43 2.81 11.83 15.21
C MET A 43 2.59 13.34 15.06
N TRP A 44 1.68 13.73 14.17
CA TRP A 44 1.46 15.12 13.84
C TRP A 44 0.74 15.90 14.95
N MET A 45 -0.26 15.30 15.59
CA MET A 45 -1.02 15.96 16.66
C MET A 45 -0.37 15.86 18.04
N SER A 46 0.43 14.83 18.30
CA SER A 46 1.01 14.65 19.63
C SER A 46 2.05 15.72 19.95
N LYS A 47 1.95 16.33 21.13
CA LYS A 47 3.00 17.24 21.64
C LYS A 47 4.21 16.48 22.18
N VAL A 48 4.02 15.23 22.59
CA VAL A 48 5.05 14.37 23.21
C VAL A 48 5.71 13.47 22.15
N TRP A 49 4.92 12.97 21.20
CA TRP A 49 5.37 12.04 20.17
C TRP A 49 5.33 12.72 18.80
N LYS A 50 6.22 13.69 18.59
CA LYS A 50 6.41 14.33 17.28
C LYS A 50 7.46 13.55 16.48
N GLY A 51 7.06 12.44 15.86
CA GLY A 51 7.94 11.64 14.99
C GLY A 51 8.27 12.30 13.64
N LEU A 52 7.66 13.45 13.33
CA LEU A 52 7.85 14.16 12.06
C LEU A 52 9.33 14.44 11.68
N PRO A 53 10.19 15.04 12.54
CA PRO A 53 11.59 15.26 12.21
C PRO A 53 12.37 13.96 11.91
N ASP A 54 12.08 12.87 12.63
CA ASP A 54 12.74 11.59 12.43
C ASP A 54 12.28 10.91 11.14
N THR A 55 10.97 10.93 10.87
CA THR A 55 10.38 10.41 9.62
C THR A 55 10.92 11.17 8.40
N ILE A 56 11.03 12.50 8.48
CA ILE A 56 11.62 13.29 7.38
C ILE A 56 13.07 12.86 7.11
N ARG A 57 13.91 12.74 8.15
CA ARG A 57 15.30 12.28 8.00
C ARG A 57 15.37 10.91 7.33
N LEU A 58 14.58 9.96 7.81
CA LEU A 58 14.54 8.60 7.26
C LEU A 58 14.13 8.61 5.78
N VAL A 59 13.06 9.33 5.43
CA VAL A 59 12.60 9.45 4.03
C VAL A 59 13.65 10.12 3.16
N THR A 60 14.31 11.18 3.64
CA THR A 60 15.40 11.83 2.93
C THR A 60 16.55 10.86 2.67
N TYR A 61 17.00 10.10 3.66
CA TYR A 61 18.08 9.13 3.47
C TYR A 61 17.70 8.01 2.50
N MET A 62 16.48 7.47 2.59
CA MET A 62 16.00 6.47 1.63
C MET A 62 15.91 7.04 0.21
N PHE A 63 15.42 8.27 0.05
CA PHE A 63 15.31 8.92 -1.25
C PHE A 63 16.69 9.24 -1.85
N LEU A 64 17.64 9.70 -1.05
CA LEU A 64 19.03 9.91 -1.47
C LEU A 64 19.70 8.59 -1.87
N ALA A 65 19.50 7.52 -1.11
CA ALA A 65 19.98 6.19 -1.47
C ALA A 65 19.36 5.71 -2.79
N LEU A 66 18.05 5.93 -2.98
CA LEU A 66 17.37 5.60 -4.23
C LEU A 66 17.93 6.39 -5.41
N ILE A 67 18.15 7.70 -5.25
CA ILE A 67 18.80 8.53 -6.28
C ILE A 67 20.17 7.94 -6.60
N PHE A 68 21.00 7.70 -5.58
CA PHE A 68 22.36 7.17 -5.75
C PHE A 68 22.38 5.84 -6.51
N ILE A 69 21.47 4.92 -6.17
CA ILE A 69 21.32 3.62 -6.85
C ILE A 69 20.77 3.78 -8.27
N SER A 70 19.95 4.80 -8.51
CA SER A 70 19.31 5.07 -9.82
C SER A 70 20.19 5.89 -10.77
N LEU A 71 21.30 6.46 -10.29
CA LEU A 71 22.30 7.08 -11.15
C LEU A 71 22.94 6.00 -12.04
N LYS A 72 23.10 6.30 -13.32
CA LYS A 72 23.77 5.42 -14.29
C LYS A 72 25.25 5.30 -13.90
N ASN A 73 25.71 4.07 -13.68
CA ASN A 73 27.10 3.75 -13.32
C ASN A 73 28.00 3.49 -14.53
N ASP A 74 27.60 3.95 -15.72
CA ASP A 74 28.37 3.69 -16.94
C ASP A 74 29.29 4.88 -17.21
N ASP A 75 30.60 4.61 -17.21
CA ASP A 75 31.65 5.47 -17.78
C ASP A 75 31.43 5.73 -19.29
#